data_AF-A0A2M7U0V0-F1
#
_entry.id   AF-A0A2M7U0V0-F1
#
_cell.length_a   1.000
_cell.length_b   1.000
_cell.length_c   1.000
_cell.angle_alpha   90.00
_cell.angle_beta   90.00
_cell.angle_gamma   90.00
#
_symmetry.space_group_name_H-M   'P 1'
#
loop_
_entity.id
_entity.type
_entity.pdbx_description
1 polymer ?
#
loop_
_entity_poly.entity_id
_entity_poly.type
_entity_poly.pdbx_seq_one_letter_code
_entity_poly.pdbx_strand_id
1 'polypeptide(L)'
;LRSIGMRRLFELVASDSDSVRQIDYRTVLKPITPDSGRINRRFSSGDSLKVKLPTIEGLYMPIHHGQVYVASQVAFYNLNTYVLGDENWDDPDNLNKNRRYLPRLAFASSNSIDSLKLEESGILVDYSMLYDRSPTQYDYLGYDAVNLLLDGLTQTRFNSAILTELLKKMGVWRGITSQVKFGGDSPRQNQSVFIMEYDNQSRFLDPAGYYDQFGFHPKAMILPQPVDSTTIQNLNKNIGHE
;
A
#
# COMPACT_ATOMS: atom_id res chain seq x y z
N LEU A 1 11.28 -23.93 26.41
CA LEU A 1 10.06 -23.59 27.20
C LEU A 1 9.77 -22.08 27.16
N ARG A 2 9.58 -21.48 25.96
CA ARG A 2 9.26 -20.04 25.77
C ARG A 2 8.15 -19.82 24.73
N SER A 3 7.04 -20.55 24.85
CA SER A 3 5.88 -20.42 23.96
C SER A 3 4.54 -20.28 24.69
N ILE A 4 4.54 -20.16 26.02
CA ILE A 4 3.31 -20.17 26.83
C ILE A 4 2.77 -18.75 27.08
N GLY A 5 3.58 -17.70 26.94
CA GLY A 5 3.19 -16.32 27.27
C GLY A 5 2.21 -15.66 26.29
N MET A 6 2.34 -15.93 24.99
CA MET A 6 1.55 -15.24 23.97
C MET A 6 0.16 -15.85 23.76
N ARG A 7 -0.02 -17.18 23.92
CA ARG A 7 -1.35 -17.80 23.80
C ARG A 7 -2.31 -17.38 24.91
N ARG A 8 -1.82 -17.25 26.15
CA ARG A 8 -2.66 -16.75 27.27
C ARG A 8 -3.14 -15.32 27.07
N LEU A 9 -2.37 -14.47 26.39
CA LEU A 9 -2.74 -13.08 26.14
C LEU A 9 -3.88 -12.95 25.13
N PHE A 10 -3.95 -13.83 24.13
CA PHE A 10 -5.05 -13.86 23.17
C PHE A 10 -6.27 -14.65 23.67
N GLU A 11 -6.08 -15.73 24.42
CA GLU A 11 -7.19 -16.47 25.04
C GLU A 11 -7.93 -15.63 26.09
N LEU A 12 -7.24 -14.76 26.85
CA LEU A 12 -7.87 -13.86 27.82
C LEU A 12 -8.71 -12.75 27.17
N VAL A 13 -8.46 -12.43 25.90
CA VAL A 13 -9.18 -11.39 25.14
C VAL A 13 -10.36 -11.98 24.36
N ALA A 14 -10.32 -13.28 24.04
CA ALA A 14 -11.24 -13.91 23.11
C ALA A 14 -12.33 -14.79 23.75
N SER A 15 -12.28 -15.07 25.06
CA SER A 15 -13.34 -15.83 25.74
C SER A 15 -13.87 -15.11 26.98
N ASP A 16 -14.68 -14.06 26.78
CA ASP A 16 -15.86 -13.89 27.61
C ASP A 16 -16.84 -12.93 26.93
N SER A 17 -17.92 -13.50 26.44
CA SER A 17 -19.14 -12.78 26.10
C SER A 17 -19.84 -12.39 27.39
N ASP A 18 -19.33 -11.37 28.09
CA ASP A 18 -20.10 -10.61 29.09
C ASP A 18 -19.27 -9.45 29.60
N SER A 19 -19.70 -8.22 29.24
CA SER A 19 -19.37 -6.97 29.93
C SER A 19 -17.92 -6.88 30.45
N VAL A 20 -16.96 -6.67 29.54
CA VAL A 20 -15.58 -6.34 29.90
C VAL A 20 -15.61 -5.12 30.81
N ARG A 21 -15.47 -5.38 32.12
CA ARG A 21 -15.15 -4.38 33.13
C ARG A 21 -13.99 -3.58 32.55
N GLN A 22 -14.20 -2.29 32.49
CA GLN A 22 -13.24 -1.25 32.14
C GLN A 22 -11.96 -1.47 32.96
N ILE A 23 -11.08 -2.37 32.51
CA ILE A 23 -9.73 -2.49 33.02
C ILE A 23 -9.12 -1.15 32.66
N ASP A 24 -8.94 -0.34 33.69
CA ASP A 24 -8.52 1.04 33.61
C ASP A 24 -7.31 1.13 32.69
N TYR A 25 -7.53 1.61 31.47
CA TYR A 25 -6.57 1.78 30.38
C TYR A 25 -5.34 2.57 30.87
N ARG A 26 -5.50 3.35 31.94
CA ARG A 26 -4.42 4.01 32.68
C ARG A 26 -3.34 3.04 33.18
N THR A 27 -3.69 1.80 33.53
CA THR A 27 -2.74 0.82 34.08
C THR A 27 -1.80 0.29 33.01
N VAL A 28 -2.30 0.12 31.77
CA VAL A 28 -1.51 -0.35 30.62
C VAL A 28 -0.68 0.81 30.03
N LEU A 29 -1.22 2.03 30.05
CA LEU A 29 -0.56 3.24 29.53
C LEU A 29 0.35 3.95 30.56
N LYS A 30 0.53 3.38 31.75
CA LYS A 30 1.38 3.92 32.83
C LYS A 30 2.80 4.36 32.41
N PRO A 31 3.50 3.71 31.46
CA PRO A 31 4.80 4.18 30.99
C PRO A 31 4.76 5.49 30.19
N ILE A 32 3.57 5.87 29.68
CA ILE A 32 3.36 6.99 28.75
C ILE A 32 2.63 8.15 29.45
N THR A 33 1.86 7.87 30.53
CA THR A 33 1.18 8.89 31.32
C THR A 33 2.07 9.43 32.46
N PRO A 34 2.07 10.75 32.75
CA PRO A 34 2.99 11.38 33.71
C PRO A 34 2.84 10.98 35.18
N ASP A 35 1.85 10.15 35.55
CA ASP A 35 1.54 9.83 36.96
C ASP A 35 2.40 8.73 37.59
N SER A 36 3.66 8.60 37.16
CA SER A 36 4.66 7.81 37.90
C SER A 36 5.38 8.70 38.92
N GLY A 37 4.77 8.79 40.11
CA GLY A 37 5.42 9.03 41.40
C GLY A 37 6.66 9.94 41.46
N ARG A 38 6.45 11.14 42.02
CA ARG A 38 7.50 12.00 42.64
C ARG A 38 8.73 12.31 41.77
N ILE A 39 8.50 13.02 40.67
CA ILE A 39 9.49 13.96 40.16
C ILE A 39 8.86 15.35 40.23
N ASN A 40 9.31 16.18 41.16
CA ASN A 40 9.02 17.62 41.20
C ASN A 40 9.75 18.31 40.03
N ARG A 41 9.33 18.01 38.79
CA ARG A 41 9.60 18.88 37.65
C ARG A 41 8.24 19.41 37.21
N ARG A 42 8.02 20.71 37.46
CA ARG A 42 6.95 21.45 36.81
C ARG A 42 7.24 21.42 35.32
N PHE A 43 6.67 20.46 34.61
CA PHE A 43 6.60 20.53 33.15
C PHE A 43 5.72 21.74 32.83
N SER A 44 6.34 22.83 32.42
CA SER A 44 5.58 23.94 31.83
C SER A 44 4.95 23.45 30.54
N SER A 45 3.82 24.01 30.12
CA SER A 45 3.17 23.65 28.84
C SER A 45 4.10 23.79 27.61
N GLY A 46 5.25 24.47 27.76
CA GLY A 46 6.30 24.56 26.74
C GLY A 46 7.36 23.45 26.76
N ASP A 47 7.34 22.53 27.73
CA ASP A 47 8.38 21.51 27.93
C ASP A 47 8.06 20.18 27.21
N SER A 48 6.78 19.80 27.12
CA SER A 48 6.33 18.61 26.39
C SER A 48 6.50 18.73 24.87
N LEU A 49 6.48 19.95 24.32
CA LEU A 49 6.66 20.21 22.88
C LEU A 49 8.13 20.13 22.43
N LYS A 50 9.09 20.14 23.37
CA LYS A 50 10.53 20.16 23.07
C LYS A 50 11.18 18.78 23.09
N VAL A 51 10.54 17.80 23.71
CA VAL A 51 11.07 16.43 23.78
C VAL A 51 10.63 15.68 22.52
N LYS A 52 11.56 15.41 21.62
CA LYS A 52 11.33 14.41 20.56
C LYS A 52 11.20 13.06 21.25
N LEU A 53 10.18 12.28 20.90
CA LEU A 53 10.01 10.90 21.37
C LEU A 53 10.61 9.96 20.30
N PRO A 54 11.89 9.55 20.41
CA PRO A 54 12.53 8.67 19.41
C PRO A 54 12.13 7.20 19.56
N THR A 55 11.38 6.84 20.61
CA THR A 55 11.12 5.44 20.98
C THR A 55 10.21 4.71 20.00
N ILE A 56 9.43 5.43 19.19
CA ILE A 56 8.48 4.84 18.24
C ILE A 56 9.04 5.01 16.84
N GLU A 57 9.65 3.95 16.31
CA GLU A 57 10.28 3.95 14.99
C GLU A 57 9.24 4.01 13.86
N GLY A 58 8.10 3.34 14.04
CA GLY A 58 6.99 3.36 13.09
C GLY A 58 5.63 3.33 13.78
N LEU A 59 4.66 3.98 13.15
CA LEU A 59 3.27 4.06 13.62
C LEU A 59 2.33 3.65 12.49
N TYR A 60 1.69 2.48 12.62
CA TYR A 60 0.62 2.09 11.70
C TYR A 60 -0.66 2.86 12.02
N MET A 61 -1.17 3.58 11.03
CA MET A 61 -2.29 4.50 11.15
C MET A 61 -3.22 4.35 9.94
N PRO A 62 -4.16 3.39 9.96
CA PRO A 62 -5.20 3.35 8.95
C PRO A 62 -6.14 4.54 9.15
N ILE A 63 -6.61 5.13 8.05
CA ILE A 63 -7.53 6.28 8.08
C ILE A 63 -8.72 6.05 7.15
N HIS A 64 -9.76 6.87 7.27
CA HIS A 64 -10.74 6.99 6.19
C HIS A 64 -10.32 8.07 5.20
N HIS A 65 -10.75 7.92 3.95
CA HIS A 65 -10.53 8.92 2.91
C HIS A 65 -10.92 10.33 3.38
N GLY A 66 -10.04 11.31 3.16
CA GLY A 66 -10.20 12.70 3.61
C GLY A 66 -9.83 12.98 5.07
N GLN A 67 -9.43 11.97 5.86
CA GLN A 67 -9.02 12.15 7.26
C GLN A 67 -7.52 12.45 7.45
N VAL A 68 -6.83 12.90 6.40
CA VAL A 68 -5.41 13.26 6.41
C VAL A 68 -5.07 14.32 7.47
N TYR A 69 -6.05 15.06 8.01
CA TYR A 69 -5.86 15.98 9.13
C TYR A 69 -5.27 15.32 10.39
N VAL A 70 -5.39 13.99 10.57
CA VAL A 70 -4.74 13.27 11.67
C VAL A 70 -3.21 13.44 11.67
N ALA A 71 -2.63 13.76 10.51
CA ALA A 71 -1.25 14.22 10.35
C ALA A 71 -0.84 15.27 11.38
N SER A 72 -1.72 16.22 11.67
CA SER A 72 -1.44 17.31 12.60
C SER A 72 -1.19 16.80 14.02
N GLN A 73 -1.77 15.66 14.40
CA GLN A 73 -1.55 15.03 15.70
C GLN A 73 -0.14 14.45 15.81
N VAL A 74 0.36 13.80 14.75
CA VAL A 74 1.74 13.29 14.69
C VAL A 74 2.75 14.43 14.94
N ALA A 75 2.52 15.57 14.28
CA ALA A 75 3.34 16.76 14.47
C ALA A 75 3.15 17.41 15.84
N PHE A 76 1.91 17.50 16.36
CA PHE A 76 1.61 18.10 17.66
C PHE A 76 2.33 17.37 18.80
N TYR A 77 2.36 16.04 18.75
CA TYR A 77 3.08 15.22 19.73
C TYR A 77 4.59 15.10 19.45
N ASN A 78 5.10 15.80 18.43
CA ASN A 78 6.52 15.82 18.06
C ASN A 78 7.11 14.40 17.89
N LEU A 79 6.30 13.50 17.30
CA LEU A 79 6.70 12.12 17.05
C LEU A 79 7.65 12.10 15.85
N ASN A 80 8.88 11.65 16.07
CA ASN A 80 9.84 11.39 15.00
C ASN A 80 9.70 9.95 14.52
N THR A 81 8.52 9.61 14.00
CA THR A 81 8.13 8.24 13.63
C THR A 81 7.83 8.15 12.13
N TYR A 82 8.06 6.98 11.56
CA TYR A 82 7.64 6.68 10.19
C TYR A 82 6.17 6.27 10.18
N VAL A 83 5.30 7.04 9.54
CA VAL A 83 3.87 6.69 9.48
C VAL A 83 3.67 5.60 8.43
N LEU A 84 3.01 4.52 8.81
CA LEU A 84 2.63 3.42 7.93
C LEU A 84 1.11 3.46 7.75
N GLY A 85 0.64 3.59 6.53
CA GLY A 85 -0.77 3.79 6.20
C GLY A 85 -1.39 2.65 5.41
N ASP A 86 -2.70 2.71 5.27
CA ASP A 86 -3.48 1.99 4.26
C ASP A 86 -3.72 2.86 3.01
N GLU A 87 -4.43 2.30 2.03
CA GLU A 87 -4.69 2.95 0.73
C GLU A 87 -5.47 4.27 0.85
N ASN A 88 -6.19 4.48 1.95
CA ASN A 88 -6.92 5.73 2.20
C ASN A 88 -6.02 6.97 2.38
N TRP A 89 -4.70 6.76 2.49
CA TRP A 89 -3.71 7.84 2.45
C TRP A 89 -3.42 8.35 1.04
N ASP A 90 -3.85 7.65 -0.02
CA ASP A 90 -3.66 8.02 -1.43
C ASP A 90 -4.54 9.20 -1.83
N ASP A 91 -4.28 10.36 -1.24
CA ASP A 91 -4.95 11.63 -1.49
C ASP A 91 -3.87 12.72 -1.63
N PRO A 92 -3.21 12.80 -2.81
CA PRO A 92 -2.11 13.72 -3.03
C PRO A 92 -2.47 15.18 -2.71
N ASP A 93 -3.71 15.59 -2.98
CA ASP A 93 -4.18 16.95 -2.73
C ASP A 93 -4.24 17.26 -1.23
N ASN A 94 -4.83 16.37 -0.43
CA ASN A 94 -4.90 16.56 1.02
C ASN A 94 -3.55 16.33 1.71
N LEU A 95 -2.71 15.41 1.22
CA LEU A 95 -1.33 15.25 1.67
C LEU A 95 -0.53 16.54 1.45
N ASN A 96 -0.62 17.12 0.25
CA ASN A 96 0.12 18.34 -0.09
C ASN A 96 -0.33 19.57 0.71
N LYS A 97 -1.61 19.65 1.10
CA LYS A 97 -2.13 20.66 2.04
C LYS A 97 -1.57 20.47 3.46
N ASN A 98 -1.35 19.22 3.89
CA ASN A 98 -0.90 18.86 5.24
C ASN A 98 0.59 18.52 5.33
N ARG A 99 1.37 18.72 4.26
CA ARG A 99 2.78 18.30 4.10
C ARG A 99 3.72 18.67 5.26
N ARG A 100 3.43 19.78 5.94
CA ARG A 100 4.22 20.27 7.09
C ARG A 100 4.11 19.39 8.34
N TYR A 101 3.11 18.51 8.38
CA TYR A 101 2.80 17.67 9.54
C TYR A 101 3.20 16.20 9.37
N LEU A 102 3.45 15.77 8.13
CA LEU A 102 3.85 14.40 7.79
C LEU A 102 5.17 14.43 7.04
N PRO A 103 6.30 14.31 7.74
CA PRO A 103 7.60 14.29 7.09
C PRO A 103 7.89 12.96 6.39
N ARG A 104 7.33 11.84 6.87
CA ARG A 104 7.57 10.50 6.32
C ARG A 104 6.30 9.65 6.44
N LEU A 105 5.84 9.15 5.31
CA LEU A 105 4.67 8.28 5.20
C LEU A 105 4.94 7.25 4.12
N ALA A 106 4.67 5.98 4.41
CA ALA A 106 4.48 4.97 3.38
C ALA A 106 3.14 4.27 3.60
N PHE A 107 2.51 3.85 2.52
CA PHE A 107 1.24 3.14 2.59
C PHE A 107 1.13 2.11 1.48
N ALA A 108 0.31 1.10 1.73
CA ALA A 108 -0.06 0.12 0.73
C ALA A 108 -1.10 0.72 -0.23
N SER A 109 -0.88 0.62 -1.53
CA SER A 109 -1.87 1.01 -2.55
C SER A 109 -2.08 -0.13 -3.54
N SER A 110 -3.30 -0.32 -4.01
CA SER A 110 -3.60 -1.29 -5.06
C SER A 110 -3.11 -0.81 -6.43
N ASN A 111 -2.97 0.52 -6.59
CA ASN A 111 -2.70 1.16 -7.86
C ASN A 111 -1.53 2.16 -7.77
N SER A 112 -0.82 2.34 -8.87
CA SER A 112 0.20 3.37 -9.04
C SER A 112 0.32 3.73 -10.51
N ILE A 113 0.24 5.02 -10.85
CA ILE A 113 0.31 5.46 -12.25
C ILE A 113 1.76 5.32 -12.76
N ASP A 114 1.94 4.45 -13.74
CA ASP A 114 3.15 4.38 -14.56
C ASP A 114 3.05 5.44 -15.66
N SER A 115 3.77 6.55 -15.48
CA SER A 115 3.74 7.69 -16.40
C SER A 115 4.23 7.34 -17.81
N LEU A 116 5.20 6.42 -17.93
CA LEU A 116 5.72 6.00 -19.22
C LEU A 116 4.66 5.22 -19.99
N LYS A 117 4.02 4.24 -19.34
CA LYS A 117 2.92 3.48 -19.96
C LYS A 117 1.70 4.33 -20.26
N LEU A 118 1.41 5.30 -19.39
CA LEU A 118 0.33 6.25 -19.63
C LEU A 118 0.58 7.04 -20.92
N GLU A 119 1.81 7.54 -21.11
CA GLU A 119 2.22 8.26 -22.33
C GLU A 119 2.16 7.35 -23.57
N GLU A 120 2.73 6.13 -23.48
CA GLU A 120 2.75 5.16 -24.57
C GLU A 120 1.34 4.67 -24.97
N SER A 121 0.39 4.65 -24.03
CA SER A 121 -0.96 4.16 -24.29
C SER A 121 -1.81 5.07 -25.17
N GLY A 122 -1.48 6.37 -25.26
CA GLY A 122 -2.30 7.37 -25.95
C GLY A 122 -3.66 7.68 -25.29
N ILE A 123 -4.00 7.00 -24.18
CA ILE A 123 -5.34 7.06 -23.59
C ILE A 123 -5.78 8.48 -23.19
N LEU A 124 -4.84 9.34 -22.79
CA LEU A 124 -5.15 10.73 -22.42
C LEU A 124 -5.76 11.52 -23.59
N VAL A 125 -5.32 11.24 -24.81
CA VAL A 125 -5.80 11.91 -26.03
C VAL A 125 -7.09 11.23 -26.51
N ASP A 126 -7.04 9.91 -26.70
CA ASP A 126 -8.13 9.15 -27.30
C ASP A 126 -9.40 9.21 -26.45
N TYR A 127 -9.25 9.09 -25.12
CA TYR A 127 -10.39 9.12 -24.21
C TYR A 127 -11.08 10.49 -24.22
N SER A 128 -10.32 11.58 -24.21
CA SER A 128 -10.90 12.93 -24.28
C SER A 128 -11.55 13.22 -25.62
N MET A 129 -11.03 12.71 -26.73
CA MET A 129 -11.69 12.81 -28.04
C MET A 129 -13.01 12.04 -28.11
N LEU A 130 -13.11 10.89 -27.44
CA LEU A 130 -14.30 10.03 -27.47
C LEU A 130 -15.39 10.45 -26.47
N TYR A 131 -15.00 10.96 -25.30
CA TYR A 131 -15.91 11.17 -24.17
C TYR A 131 -15.99 12.62 -23.69
N ASP A 132 -15.26 13.55 -24.31
CA ASP A 132 -15.22 14.98 -23.97
C ASP A 132 -14.88 15.25 -22.49
N ARG A 133 -14.03 14.39 -21.91
CA ARG A 133 -13.51 14.52 -20.55
C ARG A 133 -12.19 13.77 -20.38
N SER A 134 -11.43 14.10 -19.33
CA SER A 134 -10.26 13.30 -18.95
C SER A 134 -10.67 11.97 -18.30
N PRO A 135 -9.83 10.92 -18.43
CA PRO A 135 -10.05 9.67 -17.71
C PRO A 135 -9.99 9.88 -16.19
N THR A 136 -10.86 9.18 -15.48
CA THR A 136 -10.82 9.03 -14.02
C THR A 136 -10.04 7.78 -13.63
N GLN A 137 -9.76 7.60 -12.33
CA GLN A 137 -9.15 6.37 -11.81
C GLN A 137 -9.86 5.08 -12.26
N TYR A 138 -11.19 5.09 -12.33
CA TYR A 138 -11.97 3.92 -12.73
C TYR A 138 -11.87 3.64 -14.23
N ASP A 139 -11.62 4.67 -15.04
CA ASP A 139 -11.41 4.51 -16.48
C ASP A 139 -10.07 3.83 -16.75
N TYR A 140 -9.01 4.20 -16.01
CA TYR A 140 -7.73 3.51 -16.08
C TYR A 140 -7.81 2.06 -15.59
N LEU A 141 -8.53 1.82 -14.49
CA LEU A 141 -8.78 0.45 -14.00
C LEU A 141 -9.51 -0.41 -15.03
N GLY A 142 -10.53 0.16 -15.69
CA GLY A 142 -11.26 -0.52 -16.76
C GLY A 142 -10.36 -0.83 -17.95
N TYR A 143 -9.53 0.14 -18.36
CA TYR A 143 -8.55 -0.03 -19.43
C TYR A 143 -7.56 -1.15 -19.12
N ASP A 144 -6.99 -1.16 -17.91
CA ASP A 144 -6.07 -2.20 -17.48
C ASP A 144 -6.74 -3.58 -17.41
N ALA A 145 -7.94 -3.67 -16.83
CA ALA A 145 -8.68 -4.92 -16.74
C ALA A 145 -8.97 -5.53 -18.11
N VAL A 146 -9.36 -4.70 -19.10
CA VAL A 146 -9.61 -5.17 -20.47
C VAL A 146 -8.31 -5.63 -21.13
N ASN A 147 -7.21 -4.89 -21.01
CA ASN A 147 -5.93 -5.28 -21.61
C ASN A 147 -5.38 -6.58 -21.01
N LEU A 148 -5.49 -6.76 -19.70
CA LEU A 148 -5.15 -8.03 -19.04
C LEU A 148 -5.93 -9.20 -19.64
N LEU A 149 -7.23 -9.03 -19.87
CA LEU A 149 -8.08 -10.06 -20.47
C LEU A 149 -7.73 -10.29 -21.94
N LEU A 150 -7.47 -9.24 -22.72
CA LEU A 150 -7.10 -9.36 -24.14
C LEU A 150 -5.76 -10.08 -24.33
N ASP A 151 -4.77 -9.76 -23.49
CA ASP A 151 -3.47 -10.44 -23.47
C ASP A 151 -3.62 -11.95 -23.20
N GLY A 152 -4.57 -12.34 -22.35
CA GLY A 152 -4.91 -13.74 -22.10
C GLY A 152 -5.80 -14.38 -23.16
N LEU A 153 -6.75 -13.64 -23.74
CA LEU A 153 -7.73 -14.19 -24.70
C LEU A 153 -7.13 -14.51 -26.06
N THR A 154 -6.17 -13.71 -26.52
CA THR A 154 -5.42 -13.98 -27.76
C THR A 154 -4.75 -15.36 -27.74
N GLN A 155 -4.44 -15.88 -26.55
CA GLN A 155 -3.75 -17.15 -26.36
C GLN A 155 -4.68 -18.35 -26.16
N THR A 156 -5.97 -18.14 -25.87
CA THR A 156 -6.88 -19.20 -25.36
C THR A 156 -8.03 -19.57 -26.29
N ARG A 157 -8.09 -18.99 -27.50
CA ARG A 157 -9.20 -19.18 -28.45
C ARG A 157 -10.58 -18.95 -27.80
N PHE A 158 -10.67 -17.99 -26.87
CA PHE A 158 -11.89 -17.62 -26.15
C PHE A 158 -12.49 -18.69 -25.22
N ASN A 159 -11.67 -19.63 -24.72
CA ASN A 159 -12.13 -20.60 -23.71
C ASN A 159 -11.90 -20.08 -22.28
N SER A 160 -12.98 -19.90 -21.52
CA SER A 160 -12.95 -19.37 -20.14
C SER A 160 -12.19 -20.25 -19.13
N ALA A 161 -12.25 -21.58 -19.26
CA ALA A 161 -11.52 -22.48 -18.38
C ALA A 161 -10.01 -22.38 -18.62
N ILE A 162 -9.60 -22.33 -19.89
CA ILE A 162 -8.20 -22.14 -20.28
C ILE A 162 -7.71 -20.76 -19.85
N LEU A 163 -8.52 -19.71 -20.03
CA LEU A 163 -8.21 -18.36 -19.57
C LEU A 163 -7.98 -18.32 -18.05
N THR A 164 -8.83 -18.98 -17.27
CA THR A 164 -8.68 -19.04 -15.81
C THR A 164 -7.35 -19.70 -15.42
N GLU A 165 -6.98 -20.81 -16.06
CA GLU A 165 -5.71 -21.49 -15.78
C GLU A 165 -4.51 -20.69 -16.26
N LEU A 166 -4.63 -19.96 -17.37
CA LEU A 166 -3.60 -19.05 -17.86
C LEU A 166 -3.38 -17.89 -16.87
N LEU A 167 -4.45 -17.24 -16.41
CA LEU A 167 -4.37 -16.14 -15.44
C LEU A 167 -3.75 -16.57 -14.11
N LYS A 168 -3.96 -17.82 -13.67
CA LYS A 168 -3.30 -18.35 -12.44
C LYS A 168 -1.81 -18.63 -12.62
N LYS A 169 -1.36 -18.91 -13.84
CA LYS A 169 0.02 -19.30 -14.16
C LYS A 169 0.86 -18.16 -14.73
N MET A 170 0.23 -17.05 -15.11
CA MET A 170 0.94 -15.92 -15.68
C MET A 170 1.91 -15.29 -14.69
N GLY A 171 2.99 -14.71 -15.22
CA GLY A 171 3.87 -13.84 -14.45
C GLY A 171 3.16 -12.56 -14.01
N VAL A 172 3.90 -11.65 -13.39
CA VAL A 172 3.37 -10.32 -13.04
C VAL A 172 2.96 -9.60 -14.32
N TRP A 173 1.68 -9.27 -14.44
CA TRP A 173 1.16 -8.38 -15.46
C TRP A 173 1.20 -6.95 -14.96
N ARG A 174 1.51 -6.01 -15.85
CA ARG A 174 1.57 -4.57 -15.53
C ARG A 174 0.74 -3.80 -16.54
N GLY A 175 -0.25 -3.07 -16.04
CA GLY A 175 -1.01 -2.07 -16.78
C GLY A 175 -0.43 -0.67 -16.61
N ILE A 176 -1.24 0.34 -16.90
CA ILE A 176 -0.95 1.75 -16.62
C ILE A 176 -0.97 2.03 -15.13
N THR A 177 -1.91 1.41 -14.40
CA THR A 177 -2.16 1.67 -12.98
C THR A 177 -2.05 0.43 -12.12
N SER A 178 -2.40 -0.74 -12.65
CA SER A 178 -2.46 -1.98 -11.88
C SER A 178 -1.24 -2.86 -12.14
N GLN A 179 -0.77 -3.50 -11.07
CA GLN A 179 0.12 -4.66 -11.17
C GLN A 179 -0.62 -5.89 -10.66
N VAL A 180 -0.78 -6.89 -11.53
CA VAL A 180 -1.63 -8.06 -11.26
C VAL A 180 -0.81 -9.33 -11.31
N LYS A 181 -0.92 -10.15 -10.27
CA LYS A 181 -0.43 -11.52 -10.24
C LYS A 181 -1.41 -12.37 -9.46
N PHE A 182 -1.97 -13.39 -10.10
CA PHE A 182 -2.75 -14.40 -9.41
C PHE A 182 -1.85 -15.57 -9.01
N GLY A 183 -2.28 -16.35 -8.01
CA GLY A 183 -1.56 -17.53 -7.55
C GLY A 183 -1.42 -17.60 -6.03
N GLY A 184 -0.44 -18.37 -5.57
CA GLY A 184 -0.19 -18.58 -4.14
C GLY A 184 -1.36 -19.24 -3.41
N ASP A 185 -1.48 -18.94 -2.12
CA ASP A 185 -2.53 -19.49 -1.24
C ASP A 185 -3.92 -18.92 -1.54
N SER A 186 -3.99 -17.80 -2.29
CA SER A 186 -5.24 -17.12 -2.69
C SER A 186 -5.28 -16.89 -4.20
N PRO A 187 -5.42 -17.94 -5.03
CA PRO A 187 -5.25 -17.89 -6.49
C PRO A 187 -6.32 -17.09 -7.24
N ARG A 188 -7.27 -16.49 -6.53
CA ARG A 188 -8.34 -15.64 -7.08
C ARG A 188 -8.23 -14.18 -6.63
N GLN A 189 -7.17 -13.84 -5.92
CA GLN A 189 -6.90 -12.47 -5.45
C GLN A 189 -5.59 -12.00 -6.06
N ASN A 190 -5.50 -10.70 -6.30
CA ASN A 190 -4.23 -10.11 -6.68
C ASN A 190 -3.24 -10.29 -5.52
N GLN A 191 -2.08 -10.85 -5.83
CA GLN A 191 -0.98 -11.10 -4.89
C GLN A 191 0.06 -9.98 -4.91
N SER A 192 -0.19 -8.89 -5.64
CA SER A 192 0.72 -7.75 -5.76
C SER A 192 0.10 -6.49 -5.16
N VAL A 193 0.88 -5.77 -4.36
CA VAL A 193 0.47 -4.48 -3.76
C VAL A 193 1.63 -3.49 -3.85
N PHE A 194 1.35 -2.25 -4.22
CA PHE A 194 2.37 -1.20 -4.23
C PHE A 194 2.63 -0.68 -2.83
N ILE A 195 3.88 -0.31 -2.56
CA ILE A 195 4.23 0.51 -1.41
C ILE A 195 4.54 1.89 -1.93
N MET A 196 3.66 2.83 -1.64
CA MET A 196 3.82 4.24 -1.96
C MET A 196 4.61 4.91 -0.85
N GLU A 197 5.53 5.79 -1.21
CA GLU A 197 6.21 6.66 -0.27
C GLU A 197 5.88 8.12 -0.59
N TYR A 198 5.52 8.86 0.45
CA TYR A 198 5.29 10.29 0.37
C TYR A 198 6.48 11.04 0.98
N ASP A 199 7.12 11.87 0.15
CA ASP A 199 8.11 12.84 0.58
C ASP A 199 7.51 14.25 0.50
N ASN A 200 7.52 14.95 1.64
CA ASN A 200 6.98 16.30 1.74
C ASN A 200 7.79 17.35 0.95
N GLN A 201 8.99 17.01 0.49
CA GLN A 201 9.83 17.86 -0.36
C GLN A 201 9.48 17.74 -1.84
N SER A 202 9.26 16.51 -2.32
CA SER A 202 8.99 16.24 -3.74
C SER A 202 7.56 16.61 -4.16
N ARG A 203 6.59 16.57 -3.23
CA ARG A 203 5.13 16.71 -3.48
C ARG A 203 4.54 15.61 -4.37
N PHE A 204 5.36 14.65 -4.79
CA PHE A 204 4.95 13.54 -5.62
C PHE A 204 4.79 12.29 -4.75
N LEU A 205 3.77 11.51 -5.07
CA LEU A 205 3.62 10.16 -4.57
C LEU A 205 4.28 9.22 -5.56
N ASP A 206 5.31 8.53 -5.10
CA ASP A 206 6.06 7.59 -5.92
C ASP A 206 5.99 6.19 -5.28
N PRO A 207 5.86 5.12 -6.07
CA PRO A 207 6.02 3.79 -5.54
C PRO A 207 7.48 3.60 -5.13
N ALA A 208 7.71 3.28 -3.85
CA ALA A 208 9.01 2.81 -3.37
C ALA A 208 9.32 1.40 -3.88
N GLY A 209 8.27 0.62 -4.18
CA GLY A 209 8.35 -0.75 -4.64
C GLY A 209 6.98 -1.41 -4.65
N TYR A 210 6.96 -2.74 -4.73
CA TYR A 210 5.77 -3.55 -4.52
C TYR A 210 6.10 -4.78 -3.68
N TYR A 211 5.11 -5.31 -2.97
CA TYR A 211 5.18 -6.62 -2.34
C TYR A 211 4.46 -7.65 -3.20
N ASP A 212 5.04 -8.85 -3.29
CA ASP A 212 4.34 -10.05 -3.72
C ASP A 212 4.63 -11.24 -2.79
N GLN A 213 4.18 -12.44 -3.16
CA GLN A 213 4.43 -13.67 -2.39
C GLN A 213 5.91 -13.98 -2.13
N PHE A 214 6.84 -13.38 -2.88
CA PHE A 214 8.29 -13.57 -2.72
C PHE A 214 8.94 -12.46 -1.87
N GLY A 215 8.18 -11.45 -1.45
CA GLY A 215 8.64 -10.35 -0.61
C GLY A 215 8.59 -9.00 -1.31
N PHE A 216 9.42 -8.06 -0.83
CA PHE A 216 9.49 -6.70 -1.35
C PHE A 216 10.40 -6.60 -2.56
N HIS A 217 9.93 -5.90 -3.59
CA HIS A 217 10.67 -5.59 -4.81
C HIS A 217 10.77 -4.06 -4.95
N PRO A 218 11.98 -3.47 -4.87
CA PRO A 218 12.15 -2.02 -4.92
C PRO A 218 11.87 -1.44 -6.32
N LYS A 219 11.59 -0.14 -6.41
CA LYS A 219 11.28 0.61 -7.65
C LYS A 219 12.28 0.38 -8.80
N ALA A 220 13.55 0.14 -8.51
CA ALA A 220 14.55 -0.19 -9.54
C ALA A 220 14.21 -1.47 -10.35
N MET A 221 13.33 -2.32 -9.82
CA MET A 221 12.79 -3.53 -10.46
C MET A 221 11.40 -3.29 -11.10
N ILE A 222 10.82 -2.09 -10.89
CA ILE A 222 9.58 -1.62 -11.52
C ILE A 222 9.88 -1.01 -12.90
N LEU A 223 11.02 -0.35 -13.07
CA LEU A 223 11.46 0.09 -14.39
C LEU A 223 11.61 -1.14 -15.31
N PRO A 224 11.17 -1.08 -16.57
CA PRO A 224 11.41 -2.16 -17.51
C PRO A 224 12.91 -2.39 -17.58
N GLN A 225 13.37 -3.53 -17.05
CA GLN A 225 14.66 -4.05 -17.49
C GLN A 225 14.54 -4.20 -19.00
N PRO A 226 15.50 -3.71 -19.80
CA PRO A 226 15.43 -3.84 -21.25
C PRO A 226 15.16 -5.30 -21.56
N VAL A 227 14.02 -5.55 -22.22
CA VAL A 227 13.53 -6.91 -22.46
C VAL A 227 14.59 -7.65 -23.26
N ASP A 228 15.27 -8.59 -22.61
CA ASP A 228 16.19 -9.47 -23.27
C ASP A 228 15.36 -10.33 -24.23
N SER A 229 15.49 -10.03 -25.52
CA SER A 229 14.64 -10.50 -26.62
C SER A 229 14.66 -12.03 -26.76
N THR A 230 15.57 -12.68 -26.06
CA THR A 230 15.75 -14.13 -25.92
C THR A 230 14.67 -14.81 -25.08
N THR A 231 14.06 -14.14 -24.10
CA THR A 231 13.08 -14.78 -23.19
C THR A 231 11.72 -15.02 -23.87
N ILE A 232 11.27 -14.11 -24.72
CA ILE A 232 10.00 -14.24 -25.46
C ILE A 232 10.11 -15.29 -26.57
N GLN A 233 11.29 -15.43 -27.21
CA GLN A 233 11.50 -16.47 -28.23
C GLN A 233 11.47 -17.89 -27.66
N ASN A 234 11.88 -18.09 -26.42
CA ASN A 234 11.91 -19.41 -25.78
C ASN A 234 10.53 -19.89 -25.31
N LEU A 235 9.60 -18.97 -24.97
CA LEU A 235 8.22 -19.33 -24.64
C LEU A 235 7.41 -19.73 -25.88
N ASN A 236 7.63 -19.07 -27.02
CA ASN A 236 6.93 -19.40 -28.28
C ASN A 236 7.38 -20.74 -28.90
N LYS A 237 8.59 -21.21 -28.60
CA LYS A 237 9.06 -22.54 -29.05
C LYS A 237 8.38 -23.71 -28.34
N ASN A 238 7.93 -23.52 -27.11
CA ASN A 238 7.34 -24.60 -26.31
C ASN A 238 5.82 -24.73 -26.48
N ILE A 239 5.15 -23.74 -27.09
CA ILE A 239 3.70 -23.76 -27.35
C ILE A 239 3.38 -24.26 -28.78
N GLY A 240 4.39 -24.35 -29.66
CA GLY A 240 4.25 -24.86 -31.03
C GLY A 240 4.36 -26.38 -31.20
N HIS A 241 4.48 -27.13 -30.10
CA HIS A 241 4.62 -28.59 -30.08
C HIS A 241 3.72 -29.24 -29.02
N GLU A 242 2.42 -28.96 -29.05
CA GLU A 242 1.33 -29.83 -28.59
C GLU A 242 0.15 -29.70 -29.56
#